data_AF-A0A672K312-F1
#
_entry.id   AF-A0A672K312-F1
#
_cell.length_a   1.000
_cell.length_b   1.000
_cell.length_c   1.000
_cell.angle_alpha   90.00
_cell.angle_beta   90.00
_cell.angle_gamma   90.00
#
_symmetry.space_group_name_H-M   'P 1'
#
loop_
_entity.id
_entity.type
_entity.pdbx_description
1 polymer ?
#
loop_
_entity_poly.entity_id
_entity_poly.type
_entity_poly.pdbx_seq_one_letter_code
_entity_poly.pdbx_strand_id
1 'polypeptide(L)'
;FADNGSTKHNITLTAQDGHEPLLKDLCEALTEATGVPVPSQKVIFKGKSLKEMEEPLSSFGIKQGCKLMMIGKRNSPEEEAELKKLKDIEKSVEQTAKKLEKVDGELTGLKNGFLAKELQAEALNKLDHRVKVASEQFMKILEEIDGMVIGSYDAFLKIII
;
A
#
# COMPACT_ATOMS: atom_id res chain seq x y z
N PHE A 1 17.70 7.05 12.05
CA PHE A 1 18.77 6.09 11.69
C PHE A 1 18.16 5.06 10.77
N ALA A 2 18.29 5.26 9.45
CA ALA A 2 17.75 4.33 8.46
C ALA A 2 18.71 3.14 8.38
N ASP A 3 18.26 1.98 8.85
CA ASP A 3 18.97 0.73 8.68
C ASP A 3 18.87 0.34 7.18
N ASN A 4 19.98 0.45 6.45
CA ASN A 4 20.11 -0.05 5.08
C ASN A 4 20.15 -1.59 5.12
N GLY A 5 19.03 -2.21 5.54
CA GLY A 5 18.85 -3.62 5.83
C GLY A 5 19.10 -4.51 4.62
N SER A 6 20.36 -4.77 4.32
CA SER A 6 20.77 -5.83 3.40
C SER A 6 20.66 -7.17 4.11
N THR A 7 19.44 -7.70 4.26
CA THR A 7 19.22 -9.01 4.87
C THR A 7 19.78 -10.09 3.93
N LYS A 8 20.62 -10.99 4.46
CA LYS A 8 21.15 -12.12 3.69
C LYS A 8 20.28 -13.34 3.96
N HIS A 9 19.76 -13.96 2.90
CA HIS A 9 19.01 -15.21 2.99
C HIS A 9 19.77 -16.29 2.22
N ASN A 10 19.91 -17.48 2.80
CA ASN A 10 20.36 -18.65 2.08
C ASN A 10 19.12 -19.40 1.63
N ILE A 11 18.97 -19.61 0.32
CA ILE A 11 17.79 -20.25 -0.27
C ILE A 11 18.25 -21.57 -0.84
N THR A 12 17.77 -22.66 -0.25
CA THR A 12 18.05 -24.00 -0.75
C THR A 12 16.95 -24.40 -1.72
N LEU A 13 17.28 -24.51 -3.00
CA LEU A 13 16.38 -25.08 -4.00
C LEU A 13 16.64 -26.58 -4.12
N THR A 14 15.65 -27.40 -3.75
CA THR A 14 15.67 -28.83 -4.02
C THR A 14 15.01 -29.09 -5.38
N ALA A 15 15.81 -29.53 -6.36
CA ALA A 15 15.28 -30.03 -7.62
C ALA A 15 14.40 -31.27 -7.34
N GLN A 16 13.11 -31.18 -7.63
CA GLN A 16 12.24 -32.36 -7.60
C GLN A 16 12.43 -33.15 -8.91
N ASP A 17 12.64 -34.45 -8.80
CA ASP A 17 12.61 -35.42 -9.91
C ASP A 17 13.59 -35.20 -11.08
N GLY A 18 14.81 -34.69 -10.81
CA GLY A 18 15.89 -34.66 -11.81
C GLY A 18 15.69 -33.63 -12.93
N HIS A 19 14.71 -32.75 -12.82
CA HIS A 19 14.54 -31.60 -13.70
C HIS A 19 15.37 -30.41 -13.20
N GLU A 20 15.89 -29.61 -14.12
CA GLU A 20 16.62 -28.39 -13.78
C GLU A 20 15.64 -27.33 -13.21
N PRO A 21 15.95 -26.69 -12.07
CA PRO A 21 15.08 -25.67 -11.49
C PRO A 21 14.94 -24.48 -12.43
N LEU A 22 13.72 -23.98 -12.58
CA LEU A 22 13.36 -22.82 -13.37
C LEU A 22 13.45 -21.53 -12.54
N LEU A 23 13.42 -20.39 -13.21
CA LEU A 23 13.31 -19.10 -12.52
C LEU A 23 12.04 -19.01 -11.67
N LYS A 24 10.93 -19.61 -12.11
CA LYS A 24 9.69 -19.68 -11.34
C LYS A 24 9.87 -20.36 -9.99
N ASP A 25 10.54 -21.52 -9.96
CA ASP A 25 10.77 -22.29 -8.72
C ASP A 25 11.60 -21.49 -7.72
N LEU A 26 12.60 -20.73 -8.22
CA LEU A 26 13.36 -19.79 -7.41
C LEU A 26 12.47 -18.70 -6.81
N CYS A 27 11.63 -18.07 -7.61
CA CYS A 27 10.73 -17.01 -7.14
C CYS A 27 9.72 -17.53 -6.10
N GLU A 28 9.25 -18.76 -6.24
CA GLU A 28 8.37 -19.41 -5.26
C GLU A 28 9.11 -19.66 -3.94
N ALA A 29 10.32 -20.23 -3.97
CA ALA A 29 11.14 -20.42 -2.78
C ALA A 29 11.52 -19.08 -2.10
N LEU A 30 11.74 -18.03 -2.90
CA LEU A 30 11.94 -16.67 -2.39
C LEU A 30 10.68 -16.12 -1.72
N THR A 31 9.50 -16.42 -2.25
CA THR A 31 8.22 -16.04 -1.64
C THR A 31 8.09 -16.71 -0.27
N GLU A 32 8.37 -18.00 -0.17
CA GLU A 32 8.31 -18.75 1.08
C GLU A 32 9.31 -18.22 2.12
N ALA A 33 10.56 -17.97 1.71
CA ALA A 33 11.62 -17.55 2.61
C ALA A 33 11.56 -16.08 3.03
N THR A 34 10.94 -15.21 2.22
CA THR A 34 10.98 -13.75 2.41
C THR A 34 9.59 -13.13 2.58
N GLY A 35 8.52 -13.79 2.15
CA GLY A 35 7.16 -13.22 2.13
C GLY A 35 6.93 -12.18 1.03
N VAL A 36 7.89 -11.97 0.12
CA VAL A 36 7.71 -11.11 -1.06
C VAL A 36 6.99 -11.90 -2.14
N PRO A 37 5.79 -11.50 -2.61
CA PRO A 37 5.07 -12.24 -3.64
C PRO A 37 5.77 -12.14 -5.00
N VAL A 38 5.77 -13.22 -5.78
CA VAL A 38 6.43 -13.33 -7.11
C VAL A 38 6.27 -12.09 -8.01
N PRO A 39 5.07 -11.48 -8.18
CA PRO A 39 4.91 -10.29 -9.03
C PRO A 39 5.66 -9.04 -8.53
N SER A 40 5.95 -8.98 -7.23
CA SER A 40 6.71 -7.89 -6.60
C SER A 40 8.19 -8.23 -6.44
N GLN A 41 8.64 -9.39 -6.91
CA GLN A 41 10.05 -9.78 -6.89
C GLN A 41 10.75 -9.31 -8.17
N LYS A 42 11.90 -8.66 -7.99
CA LYS A 42 12.85 -8.35 -9.05
C LYS A 42 14.17 -9.05 -8.75
N VAL A 43 14.35 -10.21 -9.37
CA VAL A 43 15.57 -11.02 -9.27
C VAL A 43 16.63 -10.44 -10.20
N ILE A 44 17.83 -10.18 -9.66
CA ILE A 44 18.95 -9.56 -10.35
C ILE A 44 20.18 -10.46 -10.19
N PHE A 45 20.69 -10.97 -11.30
CA PHE A 45 21.93 -11.74 -11.33
C PHE A 45 22.92 -11.12 -12.30
N LYS A 46 24.16 -10.86 -11.84
CA LYS A 46 25.23 -10.22 -12.63
C LYS A 46 24.79 -8.94 -13.35
N GLY A 47 23.96 -8.13 -12.69
CA GLY A 47 23.44 -6.86 -13.23
C GLY A 47 22.28 -7.00 -14.23
N LYS A 48 21.83 -8.21 -14.54
CA LYS A 48 20.64 -8.47 -15.38
C LYS A 48 19.43 -8.79 -14.51
N SER A 49 18.30 -8.16 -14.80
CA SER A 49 17.02 -8.53 -14.19
C SER A 49 16.45 -9.73 -14.93
N LEU A 50 16.14 -10.79 -14.20
CA LEU A 50 15.60 -12.04 -14.76
C LEU A 50 14.07 -11.94 -14.82
N LYS A 51 13.45 -12.27 -15.96
CA LYS A 51 11.99 -12.14 -16.13
C LYS A 51 11.36 -13.38 -16.76
N GLU A 52 12.15 -14.24 -17.37
CA GLU A 52 11.70 -15.40 -18.14
C GLU A 52 11.47 -16.57 -17.17
N MET A 53 10.26 -16.64 -16.59
CA MET A 53 9.88 -17.59 -15.53
C MET A 53 10.02 -19.07 -15.93
N GLU A 54 9.86 -19.35 -17.22
CA GLU A 54 9.95 -20.71 -17.80
C GLU A 54 11.37 -21.09 -18.21
N GLU A 55 12.36 -20.20 -18.05
CA GLU A 55 13.75 -20.53 -18.36
C GLU A 55 14.46 -21.20 -17.17
N PRO A 56 15.29 -22.23 -17.43
CA PRO A 56 16.12 -22.86 -16.41
C PRO A 56 17.14 -21.89 -15.80
N LEU A 57 17.43 -22.03 -14.51
CA LEU A 57 18.42 -21.19 -13.82
C LEU A 57 19.82 -21.24 -14.48
N SER A 58 20.17 -22.35 -15.12
CA SER A 58 21.44 -22.49 -15.83
C SER A 58 21.54 -21.65 -17.10
N SER A 59 20.43 -21.31 -17.78
CA SER A 59 20.43 -20.42 -18.95
C SER A 59 20.96 -19.03 -18.58
N PHE A 60 20.65 -18.60 -17.35
CA PHE A 60 21.16 -17.38 -16.74
C PHE A 60 22.57 -17.53 -16.13
N GLY A 61 23.12 -18.75 -16.14
CA GLY A 61 24.42 -19.08 -15.55
C GLY A 61 24.41 -19.14 -14.03
N ILE A 62 23.24 -19.39 -13.42
CA ILE A 62 23.07 -19.57 -11.98
C ILE A 62 23.36 -21.03 -11.64
N LYS A 63 24.17 -21.23 -10.61
CA LYS A 63 24.56 -22.55 -10.08
C LYS A 63 24.55 -22.50 -8.56
N GLN A 64 24.62 -23.65 -7.92
CA GLN A 64 24.84 -23.74 -6.48
C GLN A 64 26.09 -22.95 -6.06
N GLY A 65 26.01 -22.25 -4.93
CA GLY A 65 26.96 -21.28 -4.40
C GLY A 65 26.84 -19.86 -4.99
N CYS A 66 25.96 -19.61 -5.96
CA CYS A 66 25.87 -18.30 -6.62
C CYS A 66 25.16 -17.26 -5.77
N LYS A 67 25.71 -16.04 -5.78
CA LYS A 67 25.08 -14.86 -5.17
C LYS A 67 24.25 -14.12 -6.19
N LEU A 68 23.00 -13.84 -5.85
CA LEU A 68 22.12 -12.95 -6.59
C LEU A 68 21.50 -11.91 -5.66
N MET A 69 20.89 -10.90 -6.25
CA MET A 69 20.14 -9.90 -5.51
C MET A 69 18.67 -10.04 -5.84
N MET A 70 17.80 -9.88 -4.85
CA MET A 70 16.37 -9.71 -5.07
C MET A 70 15.97 -8.37 -4.46
N ILE A 71 15.17 -7.62 -5.19
CA ILE A 71 14.52 -6.41 -4.71
C ILE A 71 13.02 -6.70 -4.77
N GLY A 72 12.31 -6.40 -3.69
CA GLY A 72 10.87 -6.55 -3.71
C GLY A 72 10.24 -6.13 -2.40
N LYS A 73 8.92 -5.94 -2.49
CA LYS A 73 8.11 -5.46 -1.38
C LYS A 73 7.31 -6.62 -0.80
N ARG A 74 7.40 -6.81 0.51
CA ARG A 74 6.60 -7.83 1.22
C ARG A 74 5.17 -7.35 1.29
N ASN A 75 4.21 -8.20 0.96
CA ASN A 75 2.83 -7.96 1.37
C ASN A 75 2.73 -8.37 2.84
N SER A 76 2.95 -7.43 3.74
CA SER A 76 2.78 -7.73 5.17
C SER A 76 1.31 -7.56 5.55
N PRO A 77 0.76 -8.40 6.45
CA PRO A 77 -0.60 -8.24 6.95
C PRO A 77 -0.80 -6.87 7.61
N GLU A 78 0.24 -6.27 8.17
CA GLU A 78 0.24 -4.90 8.67
C GLU A 78 0.02 -3.89 7.54
N GLU A 79 0.70 -4.05 6.40
CA GLU A 79 0.50 -3.17 5.25
C GLU A 79 -0.88 -3.32 4.59
N GLU A 80 -1.41 -4.55 4.52
CA GLU A 80 -2.80 -4.75 4.07
C GLU A 80 -3.81 -4.10 5.01
N ALA A 81 -3.57 -4.14 6.33
CA ALA A 81 -4.39 -3.45 7.31
C ALA A 81 -4.33 -1.92 7.14
N GLU A 82 -3.14 -1.35 6.93
CA GLU A 82 -2.97 0.07 6.62
C GLU A 82 -3.63 0.46 5.29
N LEU A 83 -3.51 -0.36 4.25
CA LEU A 83 -4.17 -0.12 2.96
C LEU A 83 -5.69 -0.18 3.08
N LYS A 84 -6.22 -1.06 3.94
CA LYS A 84 -7.64 -1.10 4.27
C LYS A 84 -8.08 0.17 5.00
N LYS A 85 -7.32 0.63 6.00
CA LYS A 85 -7.60 1.90 6.69
C LYS A 85 -7.64 3.07 5.71
N LEU A 86 -6.71 3.13 4.75
CA LEU A 86 -6.70 4.12 3.67
C LEU A 86 -8.03 4.13 2.89
N LYS A 87 -8.51 2.97 2.46
CA LYS A 87 -9.79 2.86 1.74
C LYS A 87 -10.98 3.30 2.58
N ASP A 88 -10.95 3.05 3.88
CA ASP A 88 -12.03 3.46 4.79
C ASP A 88 -11.97 4.97 5.10
N ILE A 89 -10.77 5.55 5.14
CA ILE A 89 -10.54 7.00 5.19
C ILE A 89 -11.10 7.67 3.94
N GLU A 90 -10.79 7.16 2.73
CA GLU A 90 -11.33 7.69 1.47
C GLU A 90 -12.87 7.76 1.48
N LYS A 91 -13.53 6.70 1.94
CA LYS A 91 -15.00 6.69 2.10
C LYS A 91 -15.48 7.71 3.13
N SER A 92 -14.76 7.85 4.25
CA SER A 92 -15.10 8.80 5.32
C SER A 92 -14.98 10.25 4.83
N VAL A 93 -13.95 10.56 4.05
CA VAL A 93 -13.78 11.84 3.37
C VAL A 93 -14.93 12.10 2.41
N GLU A 94 -15.26 11.14 1.54
CA GLU A 94 -16.35 11.28 0.56
C GLU A 94 -17.71 11.53 1.25
N GLN A 95 -18.01 10.80 2.32
CA GLN A 95 -19.24 11.00 3.09
C GLN A 95 -19.29 12.36 3.77
N THR A 96 -18.17 12.83 4.31
CA THR A 96 -18.09 14.13 4.99
C THR A 96 -18.21 15.27 3.97
N ALA A 97 -17.59 15.14 2.81
CA ALA A 97 -17.75 16.06 1.68
C ALA A 97 -19.22 16.16 1.22
N LYS A 98 -19.91 15.02 1.04
CA LYS A 98 -21.35 15.00 0.70
C LYS A 98 -22.24 15.71 1.73
N LYS A 99 -21.89 15.65 3.02
CA LYS A 99 -22.62 16.42 4.05
C LYS A 99 -22.41 17.92 3.87
N LEU A 100 -21.19 18.33 3.53
CA LEU A 100 -20.84 19.73 3.30
C LEU A 100 -21.52 20.28 2.03
N GLU A 101 -21.60 19.49 0.95
CA GLU A 101 -22.38 19.86 -0.25
C GLU A 101 -23.86 20.09 0.05
N LYS A 102 -24.47 19.27 0.91
CA LYS A 102 -25.85 19.49 1.36
C LYS A 102 -25.99 20.81 2.12
N VAL A 103 -25.03 21.11 3.00
CA VAL A 103 -25.00 22.37 3.74
C VAL A 103 -24.88 23.56 2.79
N ASP A 104 -24.02 23.47 1.77
CA ASP A 104 -23.85 24.50 0.74
C ASP A 104 -25.14 24.71 -0.09
N GLY A 105 -25.81 23.63 -0.48
CA GLY A 105 -27.10 23.69 -1.18
C GLY A 105 -28.19 24.34 -0.33
N GLU A 106 -28.30 23.96 0.94
CA GLU A 106 -29.24 24.57 1.89
C GLU A 106 -28.92 26.05 2.14
N LEU A 107 -27.64 26.41 2.27
CA LEU A 107 -27.19 27.80 2.44
C LEU A 107 -27.52 28.65 1.22
N THR A 108 -27.29 28.11 0.02
CA THR A 108 -27.64 28.76 -1.25
C THR A 108 -29.15 28.96 -1.38
N GLY A 109 -29.93 27.94 -1.01
CA GLY A 109 -31.40 28.02 -0.96
C GLY A 109 -31.88 29.08 0.04
N LEU A 110 -31.23 29.18 1.20
CA LEU A 110 -31.55 30.18 2.22
C LEU A 110 -31.22 31.60 1.75
N LYS A 111 -30.08 31.79 1.08
CA LYS A 111 -29.63 33.06 0.50
C LYS A 111 -30.58 33.58 -0.58
N ASN A 112 -31.13 32.68 -1.39
CA ASN A 112 -32.01 33.02 -2.51
C ASN A 112 -33.52 32.96 -2.15
N GLY A 113 -33.85 32.52 -0.94
CA GLY A 113 -35.22 32.30 -0.49
C GLY A 113 -35.86 33.49 0.24
N PHE A 114 -37.18 33.49 0.34
CA PHE A 114 -37.98 34.55 0.98
C PHE A 114 -38.37 34.23 2.43
N LEU A 115 -37.47 33.61 3.20
CA LEU A 115 -37.71 33.32 4.61
C LEU A 115 -37.67 34.61 5.46
N ALA A 116 -38.53 34.69 6.49
CA ALA A 116 -38.49 35.77 7.46
C ALA A 116 -37.14 35.80 8.19
N LYS A 117 -36.63 37.00 8.54
CA LYS A 117 -35.29 37.18 9.12
C LYS A 117 -35.02 36.32 10.37
N GLU A 118 -36.02 36.14 11.22
CA GLU A 118 -35.88 35.33 12.43
C GLU A 118 -35.71 33.83 12.12
N LEU A 119 -36.44 33.33 11.13
CA LEU A 119 -36.31 31.96 10.63
C LEU A 119 -35.00 31.75 9.86
N GLN A 120 -34.51 32.78 9.17
CA GLN A 120 -33.19 32.74 8.53
C GLN A 120 -32.06 32.62 9.54
N ALA A 121 -32.11 33.38 10.64
CA ALA A 121 -31.10 33.32 11.70
C ALA A 121 -31.05 31.92 12.36
N GLU A 122 -32.20 31.30 12.63
CA GLU A 122 -32.26 29.95 13.17
C GLU A 122 -31.70 28.92 12.18
N ALA A 123 -32.05 29.02 10.90
CA ALA A 123 -31.52 28.13 9.86
C ALA A 123 -30.00 28.29 9.68
N LEU A 124 -29.49 29.53 9.67
CA LEU A 124 -28.05 29.79 9.61
C LEU A 124 -27.31 29.20 10.81
N ASN A 125 -27.88 29.31 12.02
CA ASN A 125 -27.27 28.72 13.22
C ASN A 125 -27.20 27.18 13.13
N LYS A 126 -28.24 26.54 12.58
CA LYS A 126 -28.22 25.09 12.32
C LYS A 126 -27.17 24.69 11.28
N LEU A 127 -27.02 25.48 10.22
CA LEU A 127 -25.99 25.25 9.20
C LEU A 127 -24.59 25.46 9.77
N ASP A 128 -24.34 26.52 10.54
CA ASP A 128 -23.07 26.78 11.22
C ASP A 128 -22.66 25.61 12.12
N HIS A 129 -23.59 25.08 12.92
CA HIS A 129 -23.34 23.89 13.74
C HIS A 129 -22.94 22.68 12.87
N ARG A 130 -23.61 22.46 11.73
CA ARG A 130 -23.27 21.35 10.81
C ARG A 130 -21.90 21.54 10.15
N VAL A 131 -21.52 22.77 9.79
CA VAL A 131 -20.17 23.08 9.29
C VAL A 131 -19.11 22.76 10.34
N LYS A 132 -19.31 23.19 11.58
CA LYS A 132 -18.39 22.92 12.69
C LYS A 132 -18.21 21.42 12.93
N VAL A 133 -19.30 20.67 12.93
CA VAL A 133 -19.25 19.20 13.05
C VAL A 133 -18.45 18.60 11.89
N ALA A 134 -18.70 19.00 10.64
CA ALA A 134 -17.96 18.50 9.49
C ALA A 134 -16.46 18.83 9.58
N SER A 135 -16.11 20.04 10.03
CA SER A 135 -14.71 20.44 10.28
C SER A 135 -14.04 19.54 11.32
N GLU A 136 -14.72 19.21 12.42
CA GLU A 136 -14.19 18.28 13.42
C GLU A 136 -14.02 16.87 12.85
N GLN A 137 -14.95 16.40 12.00
CA GLN A 137 -14.82 15.11 11.32
C GLN A 137 -13.59 15.07 10.40
N PHE A 138 -13.34 16.15 9.64
CA PHE A 138 -12.12 16.24 8.81
C PHE A 138 -10.86 16.28 9.66
N MET A 139 -10.86 16.96 10.81
CA MET A 139 -9.72 16.97 11.72
C MET A 139 -9.37 15.56 12.23
N LYS A 140 -10.37 14.77 12.62
CA LYS A 140 -10.17 13.37 13.02
C LYS A 140 -9.59 12.51 11.90
N ILE A 141 -10.06 12.72 10.67
CA ILE A 141 -9.51 12.04 9.50
C ILE A 141 -8.04 12.40 9.30
N LEU A 142 -7.66 13.67 9.45
CA LEU A 142 -6.25 14.10 9.35
C LEU A 142 -5.39 13.45 10.43
N GLU A 143 -5.87 13.41 11.68
CA GLU A 143 -5.18 12.73 12.79
C GLU A 143 -5.00 11.22 12.51
N GLU A 144 -6.01 10.57 11.92
CA GLU A 144 -5.91 9.17 11.50
C GLU A 144 -4.83 8.97 10.41
N ILE A 145 -4.79 9.85 9.40
CA ILE A 145 -3.78 9.82 8.33
C ILE A 145 -2.37 10.02 8.89
N ASP A 146 -2.18 11.00 9.77
CA ASP A 146 -0.88 11.30 10.39
C ASP A 146 -0.35 10.11 11.21
N GLY A 147 -1.24 9.28 11.76
CA GLY A 147 -0.91 8.05 12.48
C GLY A 147 -0.57 6.85 11.59
N MET A 148 -0.77 6.95 10.27
CA MET A 148 -0.52 5.84 9.35
C MET A 148 0.97 5.65 9.06
N VAL A 149 1.41 4.40 9.04
CA VAL A 149 2.79 4.03 8.72
C VAL A 149 2.79 3.14 7.48
N ILE A 150 2.93 3.77 6.32
CA ILE A 150 3.05 3.05 5.04
C ILE A 150 4.52 2.69 4.84
N GLY A 151 4.87 1.46 5.18
CA GLY A 151 6.24 0.97 5.06
C GLY A 151 6.73 0.96 3.60
N SER A 152 7.79 1.71 3.32
CA SER A 152 8.68 1.42 2.20
C SER A 152 9.90 0.70 2.74
N TYR A 153 9.96 -0.61 2.54
CA TYR A 153 11.21 -1.35 2.62
C TYR A 153 11.40 -2.06 1.28
N ASP A 154 12.23 -1.47 0.43
CA ASP A 154 12.87 -2.21 -0.63
C ASP A 154 13.72 -3.28 0.05
N ALA A 155 13.24 -4.52 0.11
CA ALA A 155 14.03 -5.59 0.68
C ALA A 155 15.17 -5.89 -0.30
N PHE A 156 16.35 -5.32 -0.03
CA PHE A 156 17.58 -5.63 -0.74
C PHE A 156 18.16 -6.92 -0.20
N LEU A 157 17.73 -8.04 -0.77
CA LEU A 157 18.11 -9.36 -0.31
C LEU A 157 19.30 -9.85 -1.11
N LYS A 158 20.39 -10.18 -0.42
CA LYS A 158 21.49 -10.96 -1.02
C LYS A 158 21.18 -12.43 -0.79
N ILE A 159 20.89 -13.14 -1.88
CA ILE A 159 20.56 -14.54 -1.86
C ILE A 159 21.74 -15.37 -2.32
N ILE A 160 22.05 -16.42 -1.56
CA ILE A 160 22.96 -17.47 -1.99
C ILE A 160 22.10 -18.70 -2.29
N ILE A 161 22.15 -19.14 -3.55
CA ILE A 161 21.63 -20.45 -4.00
C ILE A 161 22.74 -21.47 -3.83
#